data_AF-A0A933XIP2-F1
#
_entry.id   AF-A0A933XIP2-F1
#
_cell.length_a   1.000
_cell.length_b   1.000
_cell.length_c   1.000
_cell.angle_alpha   90.00
_cell.angle_beta   90.00
_cell.angle_gamma   90.00
#
_symmetry.space_group_name_H-M   'P 1'
#
loop_
_entity.id
_entity.type
_entity.pdbx_description
1 polymer ?
#
loop_
_entity_poly.entity_id
_entity_poly.type
_entity_poly.pdbx_seq_one_letter_code
_entity_poly.pdbx_strand_id
1 'polypeptide(L)' 'MKVIIEIEKDDELKKIRKAFEGATITVVRAKKDKNRILEAIFKKYNVKLPRNYTFDREAIHAR' A
#
# COMPACT_ATOMS: atom_id res chain seq x y z
N MET A 1 8.86 10.56 2.98
CA MET A 1 8.48 9.58 1.95
C MET A 1 7.26 8.81 2.44
N LYS A 2 6.25 8.55 1.61
CA LYS A 2 5.08 7.72 1.99
C LYS A 2 5.13 6.42 1.17
N VAL A 3 5.10 5.28 1.85
CA VAL A 3 5.15 3.95 1.23
C VAL A 3 3.83 3.26 1.49
N ILE A 4 3.25 2.65 0.44
CA ILE A 4 2.07 1.80 0.54
C ILE A 4 2.57 0.37 0.39
N ILE A 5 2.23 -0.49 1.35
CA ILE A 5 2.62 -1.90 1.34
C ILE A 5 1.33 -2.72 1.36
N GLU A 6 1.13 -3.52 0.34
CA GLU A 6 0.08 -4.53 0.33
C GLU A 6 0.62 -5.81 0.98
N ILE A 7 -0.15 -6.37 1.91
CA ILE A 7 0.26 -7.52 2.72
C ILE A 7 -0.84 -8.58 2.60
N GLU A 8 -0.46 -9.79 2.20
CA GLU A 8 -1.40 -10.91 2.07
C GLU A 8 -1.52 -11.72 3.37
N LYS A 9 -0.46 -11.77 4.17
CA LYS A 9 -0.37 -12.58 5.40
C LYS A 9 -0.18 -11.72 6.64
N ASP A 10 -0.99 -11.95 7.67
CA ASP A 10 -0.91 -11.21 8.93
C ASP A 10 0.47 -11.34 9.63
N ASP A 11 1.21 -12.43 9.43
CA ASP A 11 2.56 -12.59 9.98
C ASP A 11 3.58 -11.59 9.42
N GLU A 12 3.41 -11.15 8.17
CA GLU A 12 4.27 -10.13 7.57
C GLU A 12 4.04 -8.75 8.19
N LEU A 13 2.84 -8.49 8.71
CA LEU A 13 2.53 -7.22 9.40
C LEU A 13 3.42 -7.01 10.62
N LYS A 14 3.72 -8.06 11.38
CA LYS A 14 4.63 -7.98 12.55
C LYS A 14 6.05 -7.59 12.13
N LYS A 15 6.54 -8.17 11.03
CA LYS A 15 7.87 -7.84 10.48
C LYS A 15 7.93 -6.39 10.01
N ILE A 16 6.88 -5.92 9.32
CA ILE A 16 6.78 -4.53 8.84
C ILE A 16 6.71 -3.56 10.01
N ARG A 17 5.90 -3.84 11.03
CA ARG A 17 5.83 -2.98 12.24
C ARG A 17 7.19 -2.82 12.91
N LYS A 18 7.99 -3.88 12.97
CA LYS A 18 9.35 -3.84 13.51
C LYS A 18 10.32 -3.09 12.60
N ALA A 19 10.23 -3.29 11.28
CA ALA A 19 11.11 -2.62 10.32
C ALA A 19 10.84 -1.10 10.21
N PHE A 20 9.60 -0.68 10.44
CA PHE A 20 9.17 0.72 10.41
C PHE A 20 8.90 1.26 11.83
N GLU A 21 9.63 0.78 12.83
CA GLU A 21 9.51 1.24 14.20
C GLU A 21 9.75 2.77 14.29
N GLY A 22 8.86 3.48 14.96
CA GLY A 22 8.86 4.95 15.03
C GLY A 22 8.15 5.66 13.88
N ALA A 23 7.76 4.96 12.80
CA ALA A 23 6.92 5.52 11.75
C ALA A 23 5.42 5.37 12.05
N THR A 24 4.60 6.31 11.57
CA THR A 24 3.14 6.19 11.65
C THR A 24 2.65 5.17 10.62
N ILE A 25 2.17 4.01 11.10
CA ILE A 25 1.63 2.93 10.25
C ILE A 25 0.11 2.93 10.33
N THR A 26 -0.56 3.03 9.17
CA THR A 26 -2.01 2.87 9.06
C THR A 26 -2.31 1.54 8.39
N VAL A 27 -3.03 0.65 9.08
CA VAL A 27 -3.42 -0.66 8.55
C VAL A 27 -4.83 -0.59 8.01
N VAL A 28 -5.01 -0.97 6.75
CA VAL A 28 -6.30 -0.93 6.06
C VAL A 28 -6.65 -2.35 5.63
N ARG A 29 -7.65 -2.95 6.25
CA ARG A 29 -8.06 -4.35 5.97
C ARG A 29 -9.21 -4.45 4.98
N ALA A 30 -10.07 -3.44 4.91
CA ALA A 30 -11.25 -3.46 4.05
C ALA A 30 -10.92 -2.99 2.63
N LYS A 31 -11.37 -3.76 1.62
CA LYS A 31 -11.17 -3.43 0.20
C LYS A 31 -11.78 -2.08 -0.21
N LYS A 32 -12.94 -1.73 0.37
CA LYS A 32 -13.60 -0.43 0.12
C LYS A 32 -12.73 0.74 0.59
N ASP A 33 -12.09 0.59 1.75
CA ASP A 33 -11.23 1.63 2.32
C ASP A 33 -9.89 1.71 1.58
N LYS A 34 -9.37 0.58 1.08
CA LYS A 34 -8.20 0.54 0.19
C LYS A 34 -8.41 1.43 -1.04
N ASN A 35 -9.53 1.26 -1.75
CA ASN A 35 -9.82 2.03 -2.96
C ASN A 35 -9.93 3.53 -2.65
N ARG A 36 -10.62 3.90 -1.56
CA ARG A 36 -10.75 5.29 -1.13
C ARG A 36 -9.40 5.95 -0.84
N ILE A 37 -8.49 5.21 -0.19
CA ILE A 37 -7.15 5.69 0.13
C ILE A 37 -6.30 5.84 -1.13
N LEU A 38 -6.35 4.85 -2.04
CA LEU A 38 -5.67 4.95 -3.32
C LEU A 38 -6.16 6.15 -4.12
N GLU A 39 -7.47 6.35 -4.26
CA GLU A 39 -8.03 7.53 -4.93
C GLU A 39 -7.55 8.84 -4.30
N ALA A 40 -7.57 8.95 -2.96
CA ALA A 40 -7.11 10.14 -2.25
C ALA A 40 -5.62 10.43 -2.49
N ILE A 41 -4.78 9.39 -2.49
CA ILE A 41 -3.35 9.50 -2.76
C ILE A 41 -3.11 9.95 -4.20
N PHE A 42 -3.75 9.29 -5.16
CA PHE A 42 -3.59 9.58 -6.57
C PHE A 42 -4.08 10.99 -6.93
N LYS A 43 -5.21 11.42 -6.36
CA LYS A 43 -5.70 12.79 -6.47
C LYS A 43 -4.70 13.81 -5.93
N LYS A 44 -4.08 13.54 -4.76
CA LYS A 44 -3.08 14.43 -4.16
C LYS A 44 -1.86 14.63 -5.05
N TYR A 45 -1.42 13.58 -5.74
CA TYR A 45 -0.25 13.62 -6.64
C TYR A 45 -0.62 13.90 -8.11
N ASN A 46 -1.88 14.27 -8.39
CA ASN A 46 -2.41 14.53 -9.73
C ASN A 46 -2.13 13.41 -10.76
N VAL A 47 -2.17 12.16 -10.30
CA VAL A 47 -2.01 10.96 -11.14
C VAL A 47 -3.32 10.20 -11.21
N LYS A 48 -3.60 9.57 -12.36
CA LYS A 48 -4.80 8.74 -12.55
C LYS A 48 -4.50 7.32 -12.11
N LEU A 49 -5.36 6.74 -11.25
CA LEU A 49 -5.28 5.31 -10.92
C LEU A 49 -5.68 4.52 -12.17
N PRO A 50 -4.80 3.67 -12.73
CA PRO A 50 -5.16 2.82 -13.86
C PRO A 50 -6.33 1.91 -13.47
N ARG A 51 -7.28 1.68 -14.40
CA ARG A 51 -8.42 0.76 -14.16
C ARG A 51 -7.97 -0.65 -13.78
N ASN A 52 -6.76 -1.04 -14.19
CA ASN A 52 -6.18 -2.36 -13.98
C ASN A 52 -5.02 -2.31 -12.98
N TYR A 53 -5.03 -1.36 -12.04
CA TYR A 53 -3.97 -1.26 -11.05
C TYR A 53 -3.94 -2.52 -10.18
N THR A 54 -2.92 -3.36 -10.40
CA THR A 54 -2.55 -4.47 -9.52
C THR A 54 -1.27 -4.07 -8.79
N PHE A 55 -1.25 -4.20 -7.46
CA PHE A 55 -0.01 -4.04 -6.71
C PHE A 55 0.71 -5.39 -6.73
N ASP A 56 1.27 -5.75 -7.89
CA ASP A 56 2.02 -6.98 -8.02
C ASP A 56 3.46 -6.75 -7.56
N ARG A 57 3.81 -7.35 -6.42
CA ARG A 57 5.15 -7.25 -5.82
C ARG A 57 6.22 -7.79 -6.77
N GLU A 58 5.92 -8.82 -7.56
CA GLU A 58 6.88 -9.38 -8.51
C GLU A 58 7.09 -8.45 -9.72
N ALA A 59 6.02 -7.80 -10.19
CA ALA A 59 6.10 -6.87 -11.33
C ALA A 59 7.03 -5.66 -11.08
N ILE A 60 7.20 -5.23 -9.82
CA ILE A 60 8.06 -4.09 -9.46
C ILE A 60 9.53 -4.53 -9.28
N HIS A 61 9.76 -5.78 -8.88
CA HIS A 61 11.09 -6.30 -8.56
C HIS A 61 11.75 -7.12 -9.69
N ALA A 62 11.06 -7.37 -10.79
CA ALA A 62 11.59 -8.08 -11.96
C ALA A 62 12.61 -7.28 -12.81
N ARG A 63 13.38 -6.37 -12.18
CA ARG A 63 14.44 -5.59 -12.83
C ARG A 63 15.82 -6.12 -12.49
#